data_AF-A0A822F7K1-F1
#
_entry.id   AF-A0A822F7K1-F1
#
_cell.length_a   1.000
_cell.length_b   1.000
_cell.length_c   1.000
_cell.angle_alpha   90.00
_cell.angle_beta   90.00
_cell.angle_gamma   90.00
#
_symmetry.space_group_name_H-M   'P 1'
#
loop_
_entity.id
_entity.type
_entity.pdbx_description
1 polymer ?
#
loop_
_entity_poly.entity_id
_entity_poly.type
_entity_poly.pdbx_seq_one_letter_code
_entity_poly.pdbx_strand_id
1 'polypeptide(L)'
;MQTGLISNQSYAAFGHATLFGDFNRDGLTDLVVSAPDYYVLGCVQGGRVFIIYGQVGCSLVPQLKISVIEQLANQTLISPECDGDRFGSALACLDWNNDGYDDLVIGSPSHGPNFRGAVFVFLGSAQGLQSLPYMRIYGVNEHDRIGCKLYTADLNNDTRRDLIITSPYAQPNGYNQPQQ
;
A
#
# COMPACT_ATOMS: atom_id res chain seq x y z
N MET A 1 -27.94 11.59 -9.84
CA MET A 1 -27.74 10.13 -9.77
C MET A 1 -26.40 9.88 -9.09
N GLN A 2 -26.33 8.96 -8.12
CA GLN A 2 -25.09 8.67 -7.39
C GLN A 2 -24.31 7.53 -8.07
N THR A 3 -23.03 7.76 -8.29
CA THR A 3 -22.05 6.77 -8.74
C THR A 3 -20.87 6.83 -7.80
N GLY A 4 -20.27 5.69 -7.50
CA GLY A 4 -19.09 5.68 -6.65
C GLY A 4 -18.73 4.29 -6.17
N LEU A 5 -17.54 4.22 -5.57
CA LEU A 5 -17.06 3.06 -4.84
C LEU A 5 -17.17 3.37 -3.35
N ILE A 6 -17.67 2.40 -2.59
CA ILE A 6 -17.74 2.46 -1.13
C ILE A 6 -17.14 1.19 -0.52
N SER A 7 -16.71 1.28 0.72
CA SER A 7 -16.46 0.10 1.56
C SER A 7 -17.73 -0.28 2.32
N ASN A 8 -17.92 -1.57 2.57
CA ASN A 8 -18.97 -2.08 3.45
C ASN A 8 -18.69 -1.82 4.94
N GLN A 9 -17.52 -1.28 5.30
CA GLN A 9 -17.13 -1.03 6.67
C GLN A 9 -17.07 0.48 6.97
N SER A 10 -17.94 0.92 7.88
CA SER A 10 -17.97 2.31 8.35
C SER A 10 -16.65 2.72 8.99
N TYR A 11 -16.24 3.97 8.77
CA TYR A 11 -15.03 4.57 9.35
C TYR A 11 -13.71 3.88 8.97
N ALA A 12 -13.68 3.03 7.94
CA ALA A 12 -12.48 2.35 7.48
C ALA A 12 -11.45 3.27 6.76
N ALA A 13 -11.75 4.56 6.64
CA ALA A 13 -11.00 5.51 5.81
C ALA A 13 -10.79 5.03 4.36
N PHE A 14 -11.83 4.40 3.79
CA PHE A 14 -11.77 3.93 2.40
C PHE A 14 -11.50 5.08 1.43
N GLY A 15 -10.54 4.89 0.52
CA GLY A 15 -10.06 5.91 -0.38
C GLY A 15 -8.98 6.83 0.21
N HIS A 16 -8.36 6.45 1.34
CA HIS A 16 -7.31 7.25 1.97
C HIS A 16 -6.13 7.52 1.04
N ALA A 17 -5.69 6.48 0.33
CA ALA A 17 -4.72 6.57 -0.75
C ALA A 17 -5.22 5.76 -1.95
N THR A 18 -4.89 6.25 -3.14
CA THR A 18 -5.13 5.57 -4.40
C THR A 18 -3.88 5.62 -5.26
N LEU A 19 -3.69 4.58 -6.07
CA LEU A 19 -2.60 4.53 -7.04
C LEU A 19 -3.04 3.76 -8.28
N PHE A 20 -2.29 3.92 -9.36
CA PHE A 20 -2.48 3.23 -10.62
C PHE A 20 -1.16 2.57 -11.06
N GLY A 21 -1.24 1.40 -11.67
CA GLY A 21 -0.12 0.63 -12.21
C GLY A 21 -0.62 -0.50 -13.11
N ASP A 22 0.27 -1.24 -13.75
CA ASP A 22 -0.04 -2.47 -14.50
C ASP A 22 0.67 -3.65 -13.81
N PHE A 23 0.05 -4.17 -12.76
CA PHE A 23 0.66 -5.17 -11.86
C PHE A 23 0.58 -6.58 -12.43
N ASN A 24 -0.28 -6.80 -13.44
CA ASN A 24 -0.41 -8.06 -14.16
C ASN A 24 0.13 -8.03 -15.60
N ARG A 25 0.58 -6.86 -16.06
CA ARG A 25 1.17 -6.60 -17.38
C ARG A 25 0.26 -7.00 -18.54
N ASP A 26 -1.05 -6.80 -18.37
CA ASP A 26 -2.01 -7.06 -19.44
C ASP A 26 -2.21 -5.86 -20.39
N GLY A 27 -1.50 -4.75 -20.13
CA GLY A 27 -1.56 -3.52 -20.91
C GLY A 27 -2.71 -2.61 -20.52
N LEU A 28 -3.45 -2.93 -19.46
CA LEU A 28 -4.49 -2.10 -18.87
C LEU A 28 -4.03 -1.56 -17.52
N THR A 29 -4.49 -0.37 -17.19
CA THR A 29 -4.20 0.22 -15.88
C THR A 29 -5.11 -0.37 -14.81
N ASP A 30 -4.49 -0.88 -13.77
CA ASP A 30 -5.09 -1.37 -12.54
C ASP A 30 -5.28 -0.23 -11.53
N LEU A 31 -6.24 -0.40 -10.64
CA LEU A 31 -6.53 0.53 -9.55
C LEU A 31 -6.25 -0.12 -8.21
N VAL A 32 -5.50 0.59 -7.36
CA VAL A 32 -5.32 0.25 -5.95
C VAL A 32 -6.00 1.30 -5.08
N VAL A 33 -6.79 0.86 -4.10
CA VAL A 33 -7.46 1.74 -3.13
C VAL A 33 -7.24 1.22 -1.72
N SER A 34 -6.80 2.08 -0.81
CA SER A 34 -6.59 1.70 0.58
C SER A 34 -7.71 2.14 1.52
N ALA A 35 -7.81 1.40 2.63
CA ALA A 35 -8.66 1.66 3.79
C ALA A 35 -7.83 1.38 5.06
N PRO A 36 -6.95 2.30 5.48
CA PRO A 36 -5.99 2.05 6.55
C PRO A 36 -6.63 1.90 7.93
N ASP A 37 -7.86 2.38 8.12
CA ASP A 37 -8.58 2.23 9.39
C ASP A 37 -9.53 1.02 9.35
N TYR A 38 -9.46 0.18 8.29
CA TYR A 38 -10.26 -1.03 8.16
C TYR A 38 -9.94 -2.03 9.28
N TYR A 39 -10.97 -2.42 10.02
CA TYR A 39 -10.95 -3.48 11.01
C TYR A 39 -10.82 -4.85 10.33
N VAL A 40 -9.74 -5.55 10.65
CA VAL A 40 -9.51 -6.95 10.30
C VAL A 40 -9.69 -7.77 11.58
N LEU A 41 -10.26 -8.97 11.50
CA LEU A 41 -10.50 -9.78 12.70
C LEU A 41 -9.17 -10.04 13.45
N GLY A 42 -9.12 -9.68 14.72
CA GLY A 42 -7.88 -9.74 15.52
C GLY A 42 -6.95 -8.54 15.35
N CYS A 43 -7.32 -7.57 14.49
CA CYS A 43 -6.55 -6.39 14.15
C CYS A 43 -7.38 -5.10 14.17
N VAL A 44 -7.29 -4.35 15.26
CA VAL A 44 -7.90 -3.02 15.30
C VAL A 44 -7.12 -2.11 14.35
N GLN A 45 -7.82 -1.51 13.38
CA GLN A 45 -7.23 -0.68 12.32
C GLN A 45 -6.11 -1.39 11.53
N GLY A 46 -6.15 -2.72 11.40
CA GLY A 46 -5.14 -3.50 10.67
C GLY A 46 -4.99 -3.14 9.19
N GLY A 47 -5.90 -2.33 8.66
CA GLY A 47 -5.86 -1.78 7.33
C GLY A 47 -6.17 -2.81 6.26
N ARG A 48 -6.51 -2.30 5.08
CA ARG A 48 -6.80 -3.12 3.91
C ARG A 48 -6.46 -2.37 2.65
N VAL A 49 -5.95 -3.09 1.66
CA VAL A 49 -5.67 -2.56 0.33
C VAL A 49 -6.39 -3.42 -0.69
N PHE A 50 -7.22 -2.78 -1.52
CA PHE A 50 -8.02 -3.41 -2.55
C PHE A 50 -7.39 -3.15 -3.91
N ILE A 51 -7.35 -4.19 -4.74
CA ILE A 51 -6.80 -4.13 -6.10
C ILE A 51 -7.89 -4.55 -7.08
N ILE A 52 -8.10 -3.71 -8.09
CA ILE A 52 -8.98 -3.97 -9.22
C ILE A 52 -8.09 -3.99 -10.45
N TYR A 53 -8.03 -5.14 -11.12
CA TYR A 53 -7.30 -5.27 -12.38
C TYR A 53 -8.11 -4.65 -13.53
N GLY A 54 -7.42 -3.97 -14.44
CA GLY A 54 -8.02 -3.40 -15.63
C GLY A 54 -8.73 -4.48 -16.47
N GLN A 55 -9.84 -4.12 -17.12
CA GLN A 55 -10.56 -5.05 -18.01
C GLN A 55 -11.05 -4.33 -19.27
N VAL A 56 -10.79 -4.92 -20.44
CA VAL A 56 -11.22 -4.37 -21.74
C VAL A 56 -12.73 -4.25 -21.78
N GLY A 57 -13.24 -3.08 -22.19
CA GLY A 57 -14.67 -2.86 -22.40
C GLY A 57 -15.51 -2.73 -21.13
N CYS A 58 -14.88 -2.71 -19.94
CA CYS A 58 -15.56 -2.54 -18.66
C CYS A 58 -15.38 -1.13 -18.11
N SER A 59 -16.49 -0.49 -17.72
CA SER A 59 -16.45 0.64 -16.78
C SER A 59 -16.38 0.05 -15.37
N LEU A 60 -15.22 0.16 -14.71
CA LEU A 60 -14.95 -0.42 -13.37
C LEU A 60 -16.00 -0.04 -12.32
N VAL A 61 -16.65 1.10 -12.51
CA VAL A 61 -17.88 1.47 -11.82
C VAL A 61 -18.99 1.47 -12.87
N PRO A 62 -20.05 0.63 -12.75
CA PRO A 62 -21.19 0.72 -13.64
C PRO A 62 -21.68 2.16 -13.62
N GLN A 63 -21.75 2.78 -14.81
CA GLN A 63 -22.29 4.13 -14.92
C GLN A 63 -23.68 4.09 -14.30
N LEU A 64 -23.90 4.90 -13.25
CA LEU A 64 -25.14 5.01 -12.46
C LEU A 64 -25.36 4.02 -11.30
N LYS A 65 -24.32 3.39 -10.73
CA LYS A 65 -24.46 2.56 -9.50
C LYS A 65 -23.37 2.84 -8.44
N ILE A 66 -23.76 2.79 -7.16
CA ILE A 66 -22.82 2.66 -6.04
C ILE A 66 -22.42 1.19 -5.93
N SER A 67 -21.12 0.92 -5.95
CA SER A 67 -20.58 -0.43 -5.82
C SER A 67 -19.75 -0.58 -4.55
N VAL A 68 -19.80 -1.77 -3.98
CA VAL A 68 -19.08 -2.14 -2.75
C VAL A 68 -17.74 -2.77 -3.15
N ILE A 69 -16.62 -2.16 -2.74
CA ILE A 69 -15.28 -2.56 -3.17
C ILE A 69 -14.96 -4.01 -2.78
N GLU A 70 -15.42 -4.48 -1.62
CA GLU A 70 -15.17 -5.85 -1.15
C GLU A 70 -15.78 -6.92 -2.07
N GLN A 71 -16.73 -6.54 -2.92
CA GLN A 71 -17.36 -7.44 -3.91
C GLN A 71 -16.77 -7.29 -5.31
N LEU A 72 -16.00 -6.22 -5.55
CA LEU A 72 -15.46 -5.89 -6.87
C LEU A 72 -13.96 -6.17 -6.97
N ALA A 73 -13.21 -5.99 -5.88
CA ALA A 73 -11.77 -6.14 -5.89
C ALA A 73 -11.38 -7.55 -6.34
N ASN A 74 -10.53 -7.64 -7.36
CA ASN A 74 -9.97 -8.91 -7.80
C ASN A 74 -9.05 -9.51 -6.73
N GLN A 75 -8.39 -8.64 -5.95
CA GLN A 75 -7.50 -9.03 -4.88
C GLN A 75 -7.60 -8.06 -3.70
N THR A 76 -7.36 -8.58 -2.50
CA THR A 76 -7.27 -7.80 -1.28
C THR A 76 -5.98 -8.19 -0.55
N LEU A 77 -5.20 -7.19 -0.17
CA LEU A 77 -4.04 -7.35 0.71
C LEU A 77 -4.40 -6.87 2.12
N ILE A 78 -3.89 -7.62 3.10
CA ILE A 78 -3.99 -7.31 4.53
C ILE A 78 -2.59 -7.24 5.12
N SER A 79 -2.44 -6.57 6.26
CA SER A 79 -1.19 -6.60 7.01
C SER A 79 -0.76 -8.05 7.28
N PRO A 80 0.50 -8.43 6.99
CA PRO A 80 0.98 -9.79 7.19
C PRO A 80 1.12 -10.17 8.67
N GLU A 81 1.29 -9.18 9.54
CA GLU A 81 1.68 -9.38 10.95
C GLU A 81 0.68 -8.76 11.93
N CYS A 82 -0.13 -7.78 11.49
CA CYS A 82 -1.20 -7.21 12.31
C CYS A 82 -0.70 -6.64 13.67
N ASP A 83 0.45 -5.96 13.65
CA ASP A 83 1.09 -5.46 14.86
C ASP A 83 0.82 -3.95 15.07
N GLY A 84 -0.45 -3.60 15.31
CA GLY A 84 -0.86 -2.23 15.66
C GLY A 84 -0.95 -1.24 14.50
N ASP A 85 -1.40 -1.65 13.32
CA ASP A 85 -0.86 -1.06 12.11
C ASP A 85 -1.88 -0.56 11.07
N ARG A 86 -1.79 0.72 10.68
CA ARG A 86 -2.64 1.37 9.66
C ARG A 86 -2.20 1.01 8.23
N PHE A 87 -2.22 -0.27 7.87
CA PHE A 87 -1.73 -0.78 6.59
C PHE A 87 -2.47 -0.13 5.41
N GLY A 88 -1.73 0.43 4.45
CA GLY A 88 -2.30 1.20 3.35
C GLY A 88 -2.40 2.70 3.61
N SER A 89 -1.75 3.22 4.66
CA SER A 89 -1.69 4.67 4.92
C SER A 89 -0.94 5.44 3.83
N ALA A 90 0.00 4.78 3.15
CA ALA A 90 0.70 5.30 1.99
C ALA A 90 0.88 4.18 0.97
N LEU A 91 0.90 4.54 -0.31
CA LEU A 91 1.07 3.64 -1.43
C LEU A 91 2.12 4.21 -2.38
N ALA A 92 2.90 3.34 -3.02
CA ALA A 92 3.82 3.70 -4.09
C ALA A 92 3.94 2.56 -5.11
N CYS A 93 4.36 2.91 -6.33
CA CYS A 93 4.46 2.03 -7.49
C CYS A 93 5.83 2.17 -8.16
N LEU A 94 6.48 1.03 -8.41
CA LEU A 94 7.71 0.91 -9.19
C LEU A 94 7.92 -0.55 -9.58
N ASP A 95 8.72 -0.82 -10.60
CA ASP A 95 9.27 -2.16 -10.88
C ASP A 95 10.51 -2.36 -10.00
N TRP A 96 10.33 -2.96 -8.83
CA TRP A 96 11.35 -3.13 -7.78
C TRP A 96 12.42 -4.13 -8.19
N ASN A 97 12.03 -5.22 -8.86
CA ASN A 97 12.92 -6.33 -9.21
C ASN A 97 13.36 -6.29 -10.69
N ASN A 98 12.90 -5.31 -11.47
CA ASN A 98 13.18 -5.11 -12.88
C ASN A 98 12.73 -6.29 -13.76
N ASP A 99 11.54 -6.83 -13.49
CA ASP A 99 10.92 -7.91 -14.28
C ASP A 99 9.87 -7.40 -15.29
N GLY A 100 9.60 -6.09 -15.27
CA GLY A 100 8.67 -5.40 -16.14
C GLY A 100 7.21 -5.46 -15.70
N TYR A 101 6.91 -5.96 -14.50
CA TYR A 101 5.62 -5.77 -13.84
C TYR A 101 5.73 -4.60 -12.86
N ASP A 102 4.66 -3.81 -12.72
CA ASP A 102 4.63 -2.85 -11.61
C ASP A 102 4.54 -3.62 -10.28
N ASP A 103 5.29 -3.18 -9.28
CA ASP A 103 5.24 -3.68 -7.90
C ASP A 103 4.61 -2.66 -6.97
N LEU A 104 3.99 -3.17 -5.90
CA LEU A 104 3.26 -2.37 -4.94
C LEU A 104 4.03 -2.22 -3.63
N VAL A 105 4.25 -0.97 -3.22
CA VAL A 105 4.80 -0.62 -1.91
C VAL A 105 3.72 -0.05 -1.01
N ILE A 106 3.59 -0.58 0.21
CA ILE A 106 2.55 -0.22 1.16
C ILE A 106 3.16 0.22 2.48
N GLY A 107 2.81 1.43 2.92
CA GLY A 107 3.17 1.97 4.22
C GLY A 107 2.19 1.57 5.31
N SER A 108 2.73 1.19 6.47
CA SER A 108 1.99 0.89 7.70
C SER A 108 2.64 1.62 8.89
N PRO A 109 2.42 2.93 9.03
CA PRO A 109 3.17 3.79 9.95
C PRO A 109 2.91 3.53 11.43
N SER A 110 1.79 2.88 11.77
CA SER A 110 1.51 2.50 13.16
C SER A 110 2.10 1.14 13.54
N HIS A 111 2.67 0.40 12.57
CA HIS A 111 3.17 -0.96 12.78
C HIS A 111 4.27 -1.07 13.82
N GLY A 112 4.27 -2.18 14.56
CA GLY A 112 5.28 -2.52 15.54
C GLY A 112 5.09 -1.81 16.89
N PRO A 113 5.93 -2.14 17.87
CA PRO A 113 5.88 -1.53 19.19
C PRO A 113 6.00 -0.01 19.09
N ASN A 114 5.14 0.68 19.83
CA ASN A 114 5.13 2.13 19.97
C ASN A 114 5.16 2.89 18.62
N PHE A 115 4.51 2.36 17.58
CA PHE A 115 4.40 3.01 16.27
C PHE A 115 5.76 3.27 15.59
N ARG A 116 6.66 2.28 15.64
CA ARG A 116 7.93 2.33 14.90
C ARG A 116 7.73 2.46 13.38
N GLY A 117 6.66 1.86 12.86
CA GLY A 117 6.27 1.87 11.45
C GLY A 117 6.94 0.77 10.62
N ALA A 118 6.31 0.44 9.50
CA ALA A 118 6.79 -0.52 8.54
C ALA A 118 6.40 -0.15 7.10
N VAL A 119 7.12 -0.70 6.14
CA VAL A 119 6.85 -0.66 4.71
C VAL A 119 6.98 -2.07 4.13
N PHE A 120 6.05 -2.45 3.27
CA PHE A 120 5.96 -3.77 2.67
C PHE A 120 6.00 -3.66 1.15
N VAL A 121 6.77 -4.53 0.48
CA VAL A 121 6.85 -4.60 -0.98
C VAL A 121 6.20 -5.90 -1.44
N PHE A 122 5.23 -5.81 -2.35
CA PHE A 122 4.55 -6.93 -2.98
C PHE A 122 4.83 -6.90 -4.48
N LEU A 123 5.38 -7.99 -5.01
CA LEU A 123 5.75 -8.04 -6.42
C LEU A 123 4.53 -8.28 -7.32
N GLY A 124 4.51 -7.65 -8.49
CA GLY A 124 3.62 -7.97 -9.58
C GLY A 124 3.98 -9.31 -10.23
N SER A 125 3.06 -9.84 -11.03
CA SER A 125 3.26 -11.07 -11.81
C SER A 125 2.17 -11.22 -12.85
N ALA A 126 2.30 -12.15 -13.79
CA ALA A 126 1.22 -12.44 -14.75
C ALA A 126 -0.12 -12.86 -14.11
N GLN A 127 -0.13 -13.24 -12.83
CA GLN A 127 -1.34 -13.56 -12.06
C GLN A 127 -1.83 -12.39 -11.19
N GLY A 128 -1.19 -11.22 -11.31
CA GLY A 128 -1.37 -10.06 -10.44
C GLY A 128 -0.35 -9.99 -9.30
N LEU A 129 -0.63 -9.17 -8.30
CA LEU A 129 0.24 -9.01 -7.12
C LEU A 129 0.37 -10.30 -6.32
N GLN A 130 1.57 -10.59 -5.84
CA GLN A 130 1.80 -11.63 -4.86
C GLN A 130 1.05 -11.34 -3.56
N SER A 131 0.54 -12.38 -2.89
CA SER A 131 -0.23 -12.24 -1.65
C SER A 131 0.63 -12.06 -0.40
N LEU A 132 1.93 -12.39 -0.49
CA LEU A 132 2.90 -12.22 0.57
C LEU A 132 3.92 -11.15 0.17
N PRO A 133 4.41 -10.35 1.13
CA PRO A 133 5.42 -9.36 0.83
C PRO A 133 6.75 -10.03 0.53
N TYR A 134 7.36 -9.62 -0.59
CA TYR A 134 8.73 -9.97 -0.97
C TYR A 134 9.75 -9.35 -0.01
N MET A 135 9.51 -8.09 0.39
CA MET A 135 10.38 -7.37 1.31
C MET A 135 9.57 -6.68 2.41
N ARG A 136 10.17 -6.64 3.60
CA ARG A 136 9.68 -5.90 4.77
C ARG A 136 10.77 -4.97 5.24
N ILE A 137 10.43 -3.69 5.37
CA ILE A 137 11.31 -2.65 5.87
C ILE A 137 10.66 -2.12 7.14
N TYR A 138 11.28 -2.34 8.27
CA TYR A 138 10.79 -1.83 9.55
C TYR A 138 11.53 -0.55 9.92
N GLY A 139 10.89 0.32 10.71
CA GLY A 139 11.58 1.47 11.31
C GLY A 139 12.77 1.00 12.17
N VAL A 140 13.47 1.89 12.85
CA VAL A 140 14.46 1.44 13.85
C VAL A 140 13.97 1.83 15.23
N ASN A 141 13.51 3.08 15.38
CA ASN A 141 13.13 3.61 16.68
C ASN A 141 11.62 3.62 16.84
N GLU A 142 11.22 3.52 18.09
CA GLU A 142 9.84 3.74 18.49
C GLU A 142 9.40 5.17 18.11
N HIS A 143 8.12 5.32 17.78
CA HIS A 143 7.48 6.57 17.42
C HIS A 143 7.95 7.24 16.11
N ASP A 144 8.96 6.72 15.41
CA ASP A 144 9.47 7.26 14.15
C ASP A 144 8.41 7.24 13.02
N ARG A 145 7.55 6.20 13.03
CA ARG A 145 6.45 5.97 12.08
C ARG A 145 6.90 6.00 10.61
N ILE A 146 7.91 5.21 10.26
CA ILE A 146 8.31 5.10 8.85
C ILE A 146 7.11 4.69 7.98
N GLY A 147 7.10 5.11 6.72
CA GLY A 147 6.03 4.75 5.78
C GLY A 147 4.77 5.60 5.90
N CYS A 148 4.84 6.77 6.56
CA CYS A 148 3.74 7.75 6.55
C CYS A 148 3.44 8.30 5.15
N LYS A 149 4.48 8.47 4.32
CA LYS A 149 4.43 8.81 2.90
C LYS A 149 5.52 8.03 2.16
N LEU A 150 5.21 7.70 0.91
CA LEU A 150 6.08 6.99 0.00
C LEU A 150 6.13 7.76 -1.32
N TYR A 151 7.32 7.84 -1.92
CA TYR A 151 7.50 8.45 -3.24
C TYR A 151 8.44 7.60 -4.07
N THR A 152 8.30 7.67 -5.39
CA THR A 152 9.21 7.01 -6.32
C THR A 152 9.70 8.00 -7.36
N ALA A 153 11.00 7.96 -7.67
CA ALA A 153 11.66 8.80 -8.65
C ALA A 153 13.02 8.21 -9.00
N ASP A 154 13.52 8.42 -10.21
CA ASP A 154 14.93 8.14 -10.52
C ASP A 154 15.78 9.31 -9.98
N LEU A 155 16.47 9.10 -8.85
CA LEU A 155 17.28 10.11 -8.17
C LEU A 155 18.77 10.01 -8.51
N ASN A 156 19.19 8.90 -9.09
CA ASN A 156 20.61 8.61 -9.38
C ASN A 156 20.92 8.53 -10.90
N ASN A 157 19.90 8.70 -11.75
CA ASN A 157 19.95 8.65 -13.21
C ASN A 157 20.42 7.28 -13.76
N ASP A 158 20.02 6.19 -13.10
CA ASP A 158 20.28 4.83 -13.55
C ASP A 158 19.11 4.21 -14.33
N THR A 159 18.07 5.00 -14.62
CA THR A 159 16.82 4.64 -15.31
C THR A 159 15.86 3.77 -14.49
N ARG A 160 16.23 3.39 -13.25
CA ARG A 160 15.35 2.71 -12.30
C ARG A 160 14.76 3.73 -11.35
N ARG A 161 13.54 3.48 -10.87
CA ARG A 161 12.96 4.32 -9.84
C ARG A 161 13.50 3.92 -8.47
N ASP A 162 13.97 4.91 -7.72
CA ASP A 162 14.26 4.78 -6.30
C ASP A 162 12.98 4.87 -5.47
N LEU A 163 12.98 4.23 -4.30
CA LEU A 163 11.94 4.37 -3.29
C LEU A 163 12.40 5.35 -2.20
N ILE A 164 11.55 6.33 -1.89
CA ILE A 164 11.74 7.28 -0.79
C ILE A 164 10.72 6.94 0.30
N ILE A 165 11.20 6.68 1.52
CA ILE A 165 10.37 6.39 2.70
C ILE A 165 10.53 7.52 3.71
N THR A 166 9.42 8.14 4.11
CA THR A 166 9.47 9.22 5.12
C THR A 166 9.20 8.70 6.52
N SER A 167 9.85 9.33 7.51
CA SER A 167 9.66 9.09 8.95
C SER A 167 9.44 10.43 9.67
N PRO A 168 8.22 10.99 9.64
CA PRO A 168 7.99 12.38 10.02
C PRO A 168 8.24 12.72 11.49
N TYR A 169 8.34 11.71 12.36
CA TYR A 169 8.56 11.88 13.79
C TYR A 169 9.93 11.39 14.25
N ALA A 170 10.80 11.02 13.30
CA ALA A 170 12.16 10.62 13.63
C ALA A 170 12.94 11.80 14.23
N GLN A 171 13.76 11.50 15.24
CA GLN A 171 14.63 12.50 15.84
C GLN A 171 15.67 12.99 14.82
N PRO A 172 15.99 14.30 14.80
CA PRO A 172 17.06 14.82 13.96
C PRO A 172 18.38 14.10 14.28
N ASN A 173 19.14 13.73 13.26
CA ASN A 173 20.48 13.09 13.27
C ASN A 173 20.54 11.57 13.33
N GLY A 174 19.42 10.84 13.42
CA GLY A 174 19.47 9.38 13.58
C GLY A 174 20.24 8.95 14.83
N TYR A 175 20.31 7.64 15.08
CA TYR A 175 21.04 7.12 16.24
C TYR A 175 22.55 7.25 16.03
N ASN A 176 23.17 8.27 16.63
CA ASN A 176 24.55 8.15 17.11
C ASN A 176 24.48 7.37 18.44
N GLN A 177 24.43 6.04 18.42
CA GLN A 177 24.80 5.32 19.64
C GLN A 177 26.31 5.49 19.85
N PRO A 178 26.78 5.99 21.00
CA PRO A 178 28.14 5.70 21.40
C PRO A 178 28.23 4.18 21.57
N GLN A 179 29.18 3.56 20.88
CA GLN A 179 29.54 2.16 21.11
C GLN A 179 29.76 1.96 22.62
N GLN A 180 28.93 1.14 23.26
CA GLN A 180 29.23 0.56 24.57
C GLN A 180 29.92 -0.79 24.37
#